data_AF-A0A0S4LDH4-F1
#
_entry.id   AF-A0A0S4LDH4-F1
#
_cell.length_a   1.000
_cell.length_b   1.000
_cell.length_c   1.000
_cell.angle_alpha   90.00
_cell.angle_beta   90.00
_cell.angle_gamma   90.00
#
_symmetry.space_group_name_H-M   'P 1'
#
loop_
_entity.id
_entity.type
_entity.pdbx_description
1 polymer ?
#
loop_
_entity_poly.entity_id
_entity_poly.type
_entity_poly.pdbx_seq_one_letter_code
_entity_poly.pdbx_strand_id
1 'polypeptide(L)'
;MNLKVEEQRTEPRVAVRFHAMVSGSVESEGTGIIRDLSRSGCRLESPLLMLPGLSLELRIAVPGLEWALMIDGADVQWADDETAGLAFVRIREAERQRLSNVMTTWLARKSEDGGKEQVELVPFEFQGLEAVLSKDPELAVSKGLAWFVQDRAEFRFRGGSLISRAFPTCTPEFAAALGELVKAGGDTEADFSLALLQNYLGSTSTDGVLKEIVSRLSHDDRRMGGVRANINSTRMTSVSGEFWLADAWRIKKESLTRWLTDERQAVKVFAEEHIAELDRMIAAERRRVEVERELRERSRHEDESGHDHGYRAKPF
;
A
#
# COMPACT_ATOMS: atom_id res chain seq x y z
N MET A 1 -18.36 -30.34 26.57
CA MET A 1 -17.23 -29.56 27.11
C MET A 1 -16.22 -29.37 25.99
N ASN A 2 -16.30 -28.27 25.23
CA ASN A 2 -15.28 -27.95 24.23
C ASN A 2 -14.26 -27.03 24.89
N LEU A 3 -13.07 -27.57 25.15
CA LEU A 3 -11.91 -26.82 25.60
C LEU A 3 -11.53 -25.83 24.50
N LYS A 4 -11.77 -24.53 24.74
CA LYS A 4 -11.07 -23.46 24.04
C LYS A 4 -9.59 -23.66 24.37
N VAL A 5 -8.81 -24.15 23.42
CA VAL A 5 -7.36 -24.11 23.52
C VAL A 5 -7.00 -22.63 23.51
N GLU A 6 -6.76 -22.06 24.69
CA GLU A 6 -6.15 -20.74 24.80
C GLU A 6 -4.72 -20.86 24.28
N GLU A 7 -4.51 -20.45 23.03
CA GLU A 7 -3.21 -20.40 22.41
C GLU A 7 -2.31 -19.45 23.22
N GLN A 8 -1.38 -20.04 23.96
CA GLN A 8 -0.55 -19.34 24.93
C GLN A 8 0.45 -18.45 24.20
N ARG A 9 0.41 -17.15 24.47
CA ARG A 9 1.25 -16.15 23.80
C ARG A 9 2.73 -16.42 24.09
N THR A 10 3.53 -16.64 23.05
CA THR A 10 4.95 -17.04 23.15
C THR A 10 5.95 -15.89 23.19
N GLU A 11 5.57 -14.68 22.74
CA GLU A 11 6.48 -13.53 22.68
C GLU A 11 5.97 -12.28 23.44
N PRO A 12 6.87 -11.52 24.09
CA PRO A 12 6.51 -10.27 24.74
C PRO A 12 6.11 -9.20 23.71
N ARG A 13 5.01 -8.49 23.98
CA ARG A 13 4.53 -7.36 23.16
C ARG A 13 4.74 -6.03 23.87
N VAL A 14 5.17 -5.02 23.13
CA VAL A 14 5.25 -3.64 23.63
C VAL A 14 4.05 -2.86 23.11
N ALA A 15 3.39 -2.11 23.99
CA ALA A 15 2.32 -1.20 23.60
C ALA A 15 2.95 0.01 22.89
N VAL A 16 2.48 0.30 21.69
CA VAL A 16 3.02 1.36 20.82
C VAL A 16 1.88 2.09 20.12
N ARG A 17 2.20 3.21 19.47
CA ARG A 17 1.30 3.89 18.53
C ARG A 17 2.09 4.30 17.32
N PHE A 18 2.23 3.37 16.38
CA PHE A 18 2.98 3.61 15.15
C PHE A 18 2.01 3.66 13.99
N HIS A 19 2.18 4.64 13.10
CA HIS A 19 1.42 4.68 11.87
C HIS A 19 1.88 3.54 10.97
N ALA A 20 0.93 2.82 10.40
CA ALA A 20 1.19 1.78 9.42
C ALA A 20 0.50 2.08 8.11
N MET A 21 1.20 1.84 7.01
CA MET A 21 0.58 1.62 5.71
C MET A 21 0.41 0.12 5.54
N VAL A 22 -0.77 -0.28 5.10
CA VAL A 22 -1.18 -1.66 4.89
C VAL A 22 -1.41 -1.81 3.39
N SER A 23 -0.92 -2.89 2.80
CA SER A 23 -1.15 -3.23 1.40
C SER A 23 -1.35 -4.73 1.26
N GLY A 24 -2.22 -5.18 0.37
CA GLY A 24 -2.51 -6.61 0.15
C GLY A 24 -2.70 -6.91 -1.33
N SER A 25 -2.99 -8.18 -1.67
CA SER A 25 -3.35 -8.53 -3.05
C SER A 25 -4.64 -7.83 -3.45
N VAL A 26 -4.49 -6.76 -4.23
CA VAL A 26 -5.49 -6.01 -5.02
C VAL A 26 -6.57 -5.23 -4.23
N GLU A 27 -6.97 -5.61 -3.01
CA GLU A 27 -8.15 -5.03 -2.34
C GLU A 27 -7.96 -4.50 -0.89
N SER A 28 -6.74 -4.50 -0.34
CA SER A 28 -6.50 -4.12 1.07
C SER A 28 -5.37 -3.11 1.24
N GLU A 29 -5.41 -2.01 0.48
CA GLU A 29 -4.55 -0.85 0.72
C GLU A 29 -5.22 0.17 1.63
N GLY A 30 -4.54 0.58 2.70
CA GLY A 30 -5.05 1.59 3.63
C GLY A 30 -4.05 1.92 4.72
N THR A 31 -4.49 2.72 5.69
CA THR A 31 -3.67 3.11 6.84
C THR A 31 -4.23 2.53 8.13
N GLY A 32 -3.37 2.43 9.13
CA GLY A 32 -3.78 2.03 10.46
C GLY A 32 -2.77 2.42 11.52
N ILE A 33 -3.10 2.10 12.76
CA ILE A 33 -2.27 2.36 13.93
C ILE A 33 -1.89 1.03 14.55
N ILE A 34 -0.59 0.78 14.66
CA ILE A 34 -0.07 -0.34 15.44
C ILE A 34 -0.22 0.00 16.92
N ARG A 35 -1.03 -0.79 17.63
CA ARG A 35 -1.32 -0.62 19.07
C ARG A 35 -0.40 -1.46 19.95
N ASP A 36 0.04 -2.60 19.45
CA ASP A 36 1.07 -3.42 20.07
C ASP A 36 1.97 -4.07 19.00
N LEU A 37 3.24 -4.26 19.33
CA LEU A 37 4.26 -4.82 18.44
C LEU A 37 5.11 -5.86 19.18
N SER A 38 5.39 -6.99 18.53
CA SER A 38 6.39 -8.00 18.92
C SER A 38 7.35 -8.28 17.76
N ARG A 39 8.29 -9.21 17.96
CA ARG A 39 9.19 -9.67 16.89
C ARG A 39 8.45 -10.50 15.84
N SER A 40 7.33 -11.12 16.22
CA SER A 40 6.54 -12.04 15.40
C SER A 40 5.20 -11.49 14.93
N GLY A 41 4.78 -10.29 15.33
CA GLY A 41 3.46 -9.79 14.96
C GLY A 41 3.11 -8.45 15.56
N CYS A 42 1.90 -8.00 15.28
CA CYS A 42 1.37 -6.76 15.81
C CYS A 42 -0.14 -6.79 15.94
N ARG A 43 -0.70 -5.80 16.66
CA ARG A 43 -2.11 -5.45 16.57
C ARG A 43 -2.26 -4.18 15.77
N LEU A 44 -3.05 -4.27 14.71
CA LEU A 44 -3.37 -3.17 13.81
C LEU A 44 -4.79 -2.69 14.11
N GLU A 45 -4.96 -1.39 14.28
CA GLU A 45 -6.26 -0.72 14.23
C GLU A 45 -6.40 -0.02 12.89
N SER A 46 -7.43 -0.36 12.12
CA SER A 46 -7.65 0.17 10.78
C SER A 46 -9.12 0.01 10.39
N PRO A 47 -9.69 0.97 9.63
CA PRO A 47 -11.03 0.84 9.07
C PRO A 47 -11.10 -0.20 7.92
N LEU A 48 -9.98 -0.83 7.56
CA LEU A 48 -9.95 -1.87 6.54
C LEU A 48 -10.64 -3.15 7.04
N LEU A 49 -11.57 -3.66 6.24
CA LEU A 49 -12.13 -5.00 6.45
C LEU A 49 -11.04 -6.05 6.26
N MET A 50 -10.71 -6.74 7.35
CA MET A 50 -9.69 -7.78 7.37
C MET A 50 -10.34 -9.12 7.64
N LEU A 51 -10.07 -10.11 6.77
CA LEU A 51 -10.53 -11.48 6.96
C LEU A 51 -9.36 -12.34 7.49
N PRO A 52 -9.59 -13.20 8.49
CA PRO A 52 -8.60 -14.17 8.92
C PRO A 52 -8.05 -15.01 7.75
N GLY A 53 -6.74 -15.20 7.72
CA GLY A 53 -6.02 -15.90 6.65
C GLY A 53 -5.56 -15.01 5.50
N LEU A 54 -5.98 -13.75 5.41
CA LEU A 54 -5.40 -12.81 4.44
C LEU A 54 -3.96 -12.46 4.81
N SER A 55 -3.09 -12.34 3.81
CA SER A 55 -1.68 -11.96 3.98
C SER A 55 -1.48 -10.51 3.52
N LEU A 56 -0.98 -9.67 4.42
CA LEU A 56 -0.79 -8.23 4.20
C LEU A 56 0.70 -7.87 4.19
N GLU A 57 1.10 -6.96 3.32
CA GLU A 57 2.35 -6.20 3.43
C GLU A 57 2.13 -5.00 4.36
N LEU A 58 3.07 -4.74 5.28
CA LEU A 58 3.01 -3.61 6.22
C LEU A 58 4.24 -2.72 6.09
N ARG A 59 4.02 -1.40 6.17
CA ARG A 59 5.06 -0.40 6.41
C ARG A 59 4.80 0.27 7.75
N ILE A 60 5.59 -0.03 8.77
CA ILE A 60 5.40 0.49 10.12
C ILE A 60 6.36 1.66 10.36
N ALA A 61 5.85 2.87 10.52
CA ALA A 61 6.63 4.05 10.84
C ALA A 61 7.00 4.04 12.33
N VAL A 62 8.24 3.64 12.64
CA VAL A 62 8.76 3.59 14.01
C VAL A 62 9.50 4.90 14.34
N PRO A 63 9.17 5.59 15.44
CA PRO A 63 9.89 6.77 15.90
C PRO A 63 11.38 6.50 16.09
N GLY A 64 12.22 7.39 15.56
CA GLY A 64 13.68 7.28 15.63
C GLY A 64 14.30 6.36 14.58
N LEU A 65 13.51 5.71 13.73
CA LEU A 65 14.01 5.08 12.50
C LEU A 65 13.82 6.01 11.31
N GLU A 66 14.85 6.12 10.47
CA GLU A 66 14.81 6.93 9.25
C GLU A 66 13.89 6.33 8.16
N TRP A 67 13.63 5.01 8.22
CA TRP A 67 12.75 4.31 7.28
C TRP A 67 11.74 3.46 8.04
N ALA A 68 10.57 3.23 7.43
CA ALA A 68 9.59 2.30 7.98
C ALA A 68 10.19 0.88 8.11
N LEU A 69 9.71 0.12 9.10
CA LEU A 69 9.91 -1.32 9.13
C LEU A 69 9.02 -1.96 8.08
N MET A 70 9.61 -2.85 7.28
CA MET A 70 8.95 -3.49 6.15
C MET A 70 8.63 -4.95 6.48
N ILE A 71 7.35 -5.29 6.36
CA ILE A 71 6.85 -6.66 6.54
C ILE A 71 6.24 -7.08 5.20
N ASP A 72 6.88 -8.05 4.53
CA ASP A 72 6.48 -8.54 3.20
C ASP A 72 5.29 -9.54 3.25
N GLY A 73 4.87 -9.92 4.45
CA GLY A 73 3.74 -10.81 4.67
C GLY A 73 3.40 -10.93 6.14
N ALA A 74 2.20 -10.49 6.48
CA ALA A 74 1.61 -10.52 7.79
C ALA A 74 0.21 -11.13 7.67
N ASP A 75 0.04 -12.34 8.20
CA ASP A 75 -1.20 -13.08 8.09
C ASP A 75 -2.16 -12.65 9.20
N VAL A 76 -3.39 -12.28 8.81
CA VAL A 76 -4.48 -11.95 9.73
C VAL A 76 -4.85 -13.21 10.52
N GLN A 77 -4.55 -13.22 11.81
CA GLN A 77 -4.88 -14.34 12.71
C GLN A 77 -6.32 -14.24 13.22
N TRP A 78 -6.76 -13.01 13.47
CA TRP A 78 -8.11 -12.68 13.87
C TRP A 78 -8.40 -11.24 13.45
N ALA A 79 -9.68 -10.94 13.24
CA ALA A 79 -10.17 -9.60 12.99
C ALA A 79 -11.46 -9.39 13.80
N ASP A 80 -11.62 -8.16 14.26
CA ASP A 80 -12.77 -7.56 14.92
C ASP A 80 -12.99 -6.18 14.28
N ASP A 81 -14.14 -5.53 14.48
CA ASP A 81 -14.63 -4.38 13.69
C ASP A 81 -13.55 -3.49 13.06
N GLU A 82 -12.71 -2.84 13.87
CA GLU A 82 -11.61 -1.99 13.41
C GLU A 82 -10.22 -2.49 13.84
N THR A 83 -10.11 -3.73 14.36
CA THR A 83 -8.83 -4.23 14.88
C THR A 83 -8.52 -5.64 14.40
N ALA A 84 -7.26 -5.87 14.04
CA ALA A 84 -6.77 -7.18 13.64
C ALA A 84 -5.46 -7.54 14.34
N GLY A 85 -5.33 -8.83 14.64
CA GLY A 85 -4.07 -9.43 15.05
C GLY A 85 -3.33 -9.98 13.84
N LEU A 86 -2.13 -9.50 13.59
CA LEU A 86 -1.30 -9.92 12.45
C LEU A 86 -0.08 -10.72 12.94
N ALA A 87 0.20 -11.83 12.28
CA ALA A 87 1.43 -12.62 12.48
C ALA A 87 2.38 -12.43 11.29
N PHE A 88 3.62 -12.04 11.57
CA PHE A 88 4.64 -11.82 10.56
C PHE A 88 5.15 -13.16 10.05
N VAL A 89 4.77 -13.52 8.83
CA VAL A 89 5.14 -14.78 8.17
C VAL A 89 6.26 -14.58 7.15
N ARG A 90 6.37 -13.38 6.56
CA ARG A 90 7.44 -13.01 5.63
C ARG A 90 8.04 -11.66 6.04
N ILE A 91 9.28 -11.73 6.51
CA ILE A 91 10.15 -10.58 6.79
C ILE A 91 11.51 -10.86 6.15
N ARG A 92 12.19 -9.83 5.66
CA ARG A 92 13.59 -9.93 5.20
C ARG A 92 14.55 -9.89 6.37
N GLU A 93 15.71 -10.52 6.26
CA GLU A 93 16.63 -10.64 7.39
C GLU A 93 17.09 -9.29 7.96
N ALA A 94 17.37 -8.31 7.09
CA ALA A 94 17.70 -6.95 7.51
C ALA A 94 16.56 -6.29 8.32
N GLU A 95 15.32 -6.47 7.90
CA GLU A 95 14.14 -5.95 8.61
C GLU A 95 13.88 -6.70 9.92
N ARG A 96 14.17 -8.00 9.96
CA ARG A 96 14.13 -8.82 11.19
C ARG A 96 15.10 -8.29 12.23
N GLN A 97 16.32 -7.94 11.82
CA GLN A 97 17.32 -7.31 12.69
C GLN A 97 16.89 -5.92 13.16
N ARG A 98 16.37 -5.07 12.26
CA ARG A 98 15.84 -3.75 12.62
C ARG A 98 14.69 -3.85 13.62
N LEU A 99 13.73 -4.75 13.40
CA LEU A 99 12.62 -5.02 14.31
C LEU A 99 13.12 -5.51 15.67
N SER A 100 14.11 -6.42 15.70
CA SER A 100 14.69 -6.90 16.95
C SER A 100 15.37 -5.78 17.75
N ASN A 101 16.07 -4.86 17.06
CA ASN A 101 16.68 -3.68 17.69
C ASN A 101 15.62 -2.74 18.26
N VAL A 102 14.56 -2.45 17.50
CA VAL A 102 13.41 -1.66 17.99
C VAL A 102 12.83 -2.31 19.24
N MET A 103 12.57 -3.62 19.20
CA MET A 103 12.01 -4.34 20.35
C MET A 103 12.92 -4.30 21.57
N THR A 104 14.23 -4.41 21.38
CA THR A 104 15.20 -4.34 22.48
C THR A 104 15.22 -2.94 23.11
N THR A 105 15.28 -1.88 22.30
CA THR A 105 15.25 -0.48 22.77
C THR A 105 13.97 -0.15 23.53
N TRP A 106 12.82 -0.57 23.01
CA TRP A 106 11.52 -0.27 23.61
C TRP A 106 11.21 -1.13 24.84
N LEU A 107 11.68 -2.38 24.91
CA LEU A 107 11.59 -3.20 26.11
C LEU A 107 12.44 -2.62 27.25
N ALA A 108 13.63 -2.08 26.95
CA ALA A 108 14.49 -1.45 27.95
C ALA A 108 13.86 -0.17 28.56
N ARG A 109 13.12 0.61 27.76
CA ARG A 109 12.44 1.84 28.24
C ARG A 109 11.24 1.55 29.15
N LYS A 110 10.55 0.42 28.97
CA LYS A 110 9.39 0.03 29.77
C LYS A 110 9.75 -0.41 31.20
N SER A 111 11.02 -0.76 31.44
CA SER A 111 11.55 -1.06 32.79
C SER A 111 11.78 0.19 33.65
N GLU A 112 11.83 1.39 33.06
CA GLU A 112 12.18 2.63 33.77
C GLU A 112 10.99 3.58 34.00
N ASP A 113 9.91 3.46 33.22
CA ASP A 113 8.80 4.43 33.26
C ASP A 113 7.46 3.75 33.58
N GLY A 114 7.13 3.76 34.88
CA GLY A 114 5.81 3.42 35.41
C GLY A 114 4.79 4.51 35.10
N GLY A 115 4.42 4.64 33.83
CA GLY A 115 3.23 5.36 33.35
C GLY A 115 3.31 6.88 33.41
N LYS A 116 3.59 7.51 32.25
CA LYS A 116 2.68 8.46 31.57
C LYS A 116 3.28 8.98 30.26
N GLU A 117 2.36 9.34 29.37
CA GLU A 117 2.52 10.15 28.15
C GLU A 117 3.17 9.47 26.93
N GLN A 118 2.27 9.02 26.03
CA GLN A 118 2.56 8.66 24.66
C GLN A 118 3.11 9.90 23.96
N VAL A 119 4.39 9.90 23.65
CA VAL A 119 5.01 10.99 22.90
C VAL A 119 4.50 10.93 21.46
N GLU A 120 3.59 11.85 21.13
CA GLU A 120 3.22 12.16 19.75
C GLU A 120 4.38 12.95 19.14
N LEU A 121 5.34 12.24 18.54
CA LEU A 121 6.42 12.87 17.79
C LEU A 121 6.06 12.89 16.31
N VAL A 122 5.94 14.11 15.81
CA VAL A 122 5.78 14.50 14.41
C VAL A 122 6.71 13.66 13.51
N PRO A 123 6.23 13.13 12.37
CA PRO A 123 7.09 12.46 11.41
C PRO A 123 8.21 13.40 10.95
N PHE A 124 9.48 13.00 11.12
CA PHE A 124 10.59 13.70 10.49
C PHE A 124 10.53 13.44 8.99
N GLU A 125 9.82 14.30 8.25
CA GLU A 125 10.02 14.43 6.80
C GLU A 125 11.37 15.13 6.55
N PHE A 126 12.09 14.71 5.51
CA PHE A 126 13.30 15.40 5.04
C PHE A 126 12.93 16.76 4.45
N GLN A 127 12.67 17.74 5.31
CA GLN A 127 12.35 19.10 4.87
C GLN A 127 13.56 19.70 4.14
N GLY A 128 13.35 20.11 2.88
CA GLY A 128 14.36 20.81 2.08
C GLY A 128 15.21 19.93 1.16
N LEU A 129 14.99 18.60 1.12
CA LEU A 129 15.69 17.73 0.16
C LEU A 129 15.39 18.11 -1.30
N GLU A 130 14.12 18.46 -1.57
CA GLU A 130 13.66 19.00 -2.85
C GLU A 130 14.51 20.20 -3.28
N ALA A 131 14.75 21.18 -2.40
CA ALA A 131 15.46 22.41 -2.74
C ALA A 131 16.91 22.20 -3.21
N VAL A 132 17.51 21.05 -2.88
CA VAL A 132 18.88 20.69 -3.27
C VAL A 132 18.88 19.68 -4.40
N LEU A 133 18.14 18.58 -4.26
CA LEU A 133 18.18 17.46 -5.21
C LEU A 133 17.36 17.70 -6.48
N SER A 134 16.33 18.57 -6.44
CA SER A 134 15.56 18.90 -7.65
C SER A 134 16.36 19.70 -8.68
N LYS A 135 17.51 20.26 -8.28
CA LYS A 135 18.39 21.06 -9.16
C LYS A 135 18.99 20.27 -10.32
N ASP A 136 19.11 18.95 -10.18
CA ASP A 136 19.71 18.09 -11.19
C ASP A 136 18.92 16.78 -11.33
N PRO A 137 17.85 16.80 -12.16
CA PRO A 137 17.03 15.62 -12.45
C PRO A 137 17.85 14.46 -13.06
N GLU A 138 18.81 14.77 -13.94
CA GLU A 138 19.62 13.77 -14.63
C GLU A 138 20.56 13.03 -13.66
N LEU A 139 21.17 13.76 -12.73
CA LEU A 139 21.97 13.17 -11.67
C LEU A 139 21.12 12.28 -10.76
N ALA A 140 19.90 12.70 -10.42
CA ALA A 140 18.98 11.89 -9.62
C ALA A 140 18.59 10.59 -10.33
N VAL A 141 18.28 10.66 -11.63
CA VAL A 141 17.97 9.48 -12.46
C VAL A 141 19.17 8.53 -12.54
N SER A 142 20.37 9.05 -12.83
CA SER A 142 21.57 8.22 -12.98
C SER A 142 21.99 7.54 -11.66
N LYS A 143 21.93 8.25 -10.53
CA LYS A 143 22.18 7.66 -9.20
C LYS A 143 21.10 6.68 -8.79
N GLY A 144 19.84 7.00 -9.09
CA GLY A 144 18.71 6.10 -8.88
C GLY A 144 18.90 4.77 -9.62
N LEU A 145 19.27 4.83 -10.89
CA LEU A 145 19.52 3.65 -11.70
C LEU A 145 20.66 2.81 -11.12
N ALA A 146 21.76 3.44 -10.69
CA ALA A 146 22.86 2.74 -10.04
C ALA A 146 22.41 2.00 -8.76
N TRP A 147 21.57 2.63 -7.94
CA TRP A 147 21.00 1.98 -6.74
C TRP A 147 20.05 0.83 -7.09
N PHE A 148 19.25 1.00 -8.14
CA PHE A 148 18.35 -0.06 -8.60
C PHE A 148 19.10 -1.28 -9.10
N VAL A 149 20.19 -1.08 -9.84
CA VAL A 149 21.03 -2.19 -10.33
C VAL A 149 21.66 -2.95 -9.17
N GLN A 150 22.01 -2.28 -8.07
CA GLN A 150 22.57 -2.91 -6.87
C GLN A 150 21.53 -3.76 -6.12
N ASP A 151 20.32 -3.24 -5.90
CA ASP A 151 19.26 -3.96 -5.19
C ASP A 151 17.87 -3.58 -5.74
N ARG A 152 17.41 -4.35 -6.72
CA ARG A 152 16.10 -4.16 -7.36
C ARG A 152 14.93 -4.35 -6.39
N ALA A 153 15.07 -5.26 -5.42
CA ALA A 153 13.98 -5.65 -4.52
C ALA A 153 13.74 -4.62 -3.42
N GLU A 154 14.79 -3.91 -3.00
CA GLU A 154 14.72 -2.83 -2.01
C GLU A 154 14.54 -1.46 -2.64
N PHE A 155 14.90 -1.30 -3.93
CA PHE A 155 14.92 0.01 -4.58
C PHE A 155 13.62 0.79 -4.41
N ARG A 156 12.46 0.16 -4.63
CA ARG A 156 11.14 0.82 -4.51
C ARG A 156 10.95 1.47 -3.14
N PHE A 157 11.54 0.88 -2.09
CA PHE A 157 11.39 1.31 -0.70
C PHE A 157 12.49 2.26 -0.24
N ARG A 158 13.67 2.20 -0.87
CA ARG A 158 14.84 3.01 -0.54
C ARG A 158 15.05 4.10 -1.59
N GLY A 159 15.76 3.78 -2.67
CA GLY A 159 16.13 4.74 -3.71
C GLY A 159 14.93 5.43 -4.34
N GLY A 160 13.88 4.67 -4.69
CA GLY A 160 12.65 5.22 -5.26
C GLY A 160 11.90 6.15 -4.30
N SER A 161 11.86 5.78 -3.02
CA SER A 161 11.25 6.54 -1.93
C SER A 161 12.01 7.84 -1.63
N LEU A 162 13.34 7.83 -1.75
CA LEU A 162 14.17 9.04 -1.62
C LEU A 162 13.95 9.99 -2.79
N ILE A 163 13.97 9.46 -4.01
CA ILE A 163 13.79 10.24 -5.24
C ILE A 163 12.39 10.83 -5.30
N SER A 164 11.36 10.09 -4.91
CA SER A 164 9.99 10.62 -4.88
C SER A 164 9.81 11.77 -3.89
N ARG A 165 10.59 11.82 -2.80
CA ARG A 165 10.62 12.98 -1.88
C ARG A 165 11.39 14.17 -2.45
N ALA A 166 12.42 13.92 -3.26
CA ALA A 166 13.14 14.97 -3.95
C ALA A 166 12.34 15.60 -5.10
N PHE A 167 11.44 14.83 -5.72
CA PHE A 167 10.60 15.25 -6.84
C PHE A 167 9.14 14.87 -6.60
N PRO A 168 8.44 15.43 -5.59
CA PRO A 168 7.13 14.94 -5.11
C PRO A 168 6.01 14.93 -6.16
N THR A 169 6.07 15.82 -7.14
CA THR A 169 5.06 15.92 -8.22
C THR A 169 5.48 15.24 -9.52
N CYS A 170 6.69 14.64 -9.56
CA CYS A 170 7.36 14.21 -10.78
C CYS A 170 7.35 15.35 -11.81
N THR A 171 8.21 16.35 -11.59
CA THR A 171 8.22 17.56 -12.42
C THR A 171 8.43 17.21 -13.91
N PRO A 172 7.96 18.05 -14.85
CA PRO A 172 8.11 17.78 -16.27
C PRO A 172 9.56 17.50 -16.70
N GLU A 173 10.54 18.18 -16.09
CA GLU A 173 11.96 17.98 -16.36
C GLU A 173 12.44 16.60 -15.90
N PHE A 174 11.97 16.16 -14.72
CA PHE A 174 12.29 14.85 -14.19
C PHE A 174 11.61 13.72 -14.99
N ALA A 175 10.35 13.90 -15.35
CA ALA A 175 9.64 12.97 -16.24
C ALA A 175 10.31 12.89 -17.62
N ALA A 176 10.78 14.01 -18.17
CA ALA A 176 11.53 14.04 -19.42
C ALA A 176 12.84 13.26 -19.31
N ALA A 177 13.61 13.45 -18.22
CA ALA A 177 14.86 12.71 -17.98
C ALA A 177 14.63 11.18 -17.89
N LEU A 178 13.55 10.75 -17.23
CA LEU A 178 13.16 9.34 -17.21
C LEU A 178 12.73 8.84 -18.59
N GLY A 179 11.98 9.63 -19.34
CA GLY A 179 11.57 9.30 -20.71
C GLY A 179 12.77 9.13 -21.64
N GLU A 180 13.75 10.03 -21.59
CA GLU A 180 14.99 9.92 -22.36
C GLU A 180 15.83 8.72 -21.91
N LEU A 181 15.86 8.39 -20.61
CA LEU A 181 16.51 7.17 -20.13
C LEU A 181 15.88 5.91 -20.74
N VAL A 182 14.55 5.83 -20.78
CA VAL A 182 13.84 4.69 -21.39
C VAL A 182 14.06 4.64 -22.91
N LYS A 183 14.14 5.80 -23.58
CA LYS A 183 14.46 5.88 -25.02
C LYS A 183 15.87 5.44 -25.34
N ALA A 184 16.85 5.84 -24.53
CA ALA A 184 18.26 5.49 -24.77
C ALA A 184 18.58 4.06 -24.30
N GLY A 185 17.93 3.59 -23.24
CA GLY A 185 18.19 2.32 -22.58
C GLY A 185 17.38 1.15 -23.11
N GLY A 186 17.34 0.07 -22.33
CA GLY A 186 16.56 -1.13 -22.64
C GLY A 186 15.77 -1.60 -21.44
N ASP A 187 15.77 -2.90 -21.25
CA ASP A 187 15.02 -3.63 -20.24
C ASP A 187 15.25 -3.14 -18.81
N THR A 188 16.48 -2.80 -18.45
CA THR A 188 16.83 -2.40 -17.08
C THR A 188 16.33 -1.00 -16.76
N GLU A 189 16.44 -0.07 -17.70
CA GLU A 189 15.99 1.30 -17.57
C GLU A 189 14.47 1.40 -17.51
N ALA A 190 13.77 0.55 -18.27
CA ALA A 190 12.32 0.41 -18.19
C ALA A 190 11.88 -0.17 -16.83
N ASP A 191 12.54 -1.24 -16.35
CA ASP A 191 12.23 -1.83 -15.04
C ASP A 191 12.49 -0.84 -13.90
N PHE A 192 13.60 -0.10 -13.95
CA PHE A 192 13.93 0.98 -13.02
C PHE A 192 12.84 2.05 -13.00
N SER A 193 12.45 2.53 -14.18
CA SER A 193 11.43 3.56 -14.31
C SER A 193 10.09 3.07 -13.75
N LEU A 194 9.66 1.85 -14.07
CA LEU A 194 8.44 1.26 -13.50
C LEU A 194 8.50 1.13 -11.97
N ALA A 195 9.63 0.73 -11.41
CA ALA A 195 9.81 0.61 -9.97
C ALA A 195 9.83 1.97 -9.26
N LEU A 196 10.39 3.00 -9.90
CA LEU A 196 10.38 4.36 -9.40
C LEU A 196 8.98 4.97 -9.45
N LEU A 197 8.29 4.84 -10.59
CA LEU A 197 6.97 5.40 -10.84
C LEU A 197 5.89 4.88 -9.87
N GLN A 198 6.10 3.71 -9.26
CA GLN A 198 5.23 3.18 -8.19
C GLN A 198 5.13 4.11 -6.98
N ASN A 199 6.08 5.03 -6.80
CA ASN A 199 6.05 6.03 -5.74
C ASN A 199 5.20 7.26 -6.09
N TYR A 200 4.66 7.35 -7.30
CA TYR A 200 3.91 8.49 -7.83
C TYR A 200 2.43 8.15 -8.06
N LEU A 201 1.81 7.62 -7.01
CA LEU A 201 0.46 7.06 -7.02
C LEU A 201 -0.53 7.93 -7.79
N GLY A 202 -0.94 7.42 -8.95
CA GLY A 202 -1.98 8.01 -9.77
C GLY A 202 -1.70 9.42 -10.31
N SER A 203 -0.45 9.88 -10.40
CA SER A 203 -0.10 11.16 -11.01
C SER A 203 -0.06 11.07 -12.54
N THR A 204 -0.77 11.97 -13.22
CA THR A 204 -0.72 12.09 -14.69
C THR A 204 0.61 12.61 -15.21
N SER A 205 1.47 13.16 -14.34
CA SER A 205 2.82 13.59 -14.71
C SER A 205 3.70 12.43 -15.19
N THR A 206 3.31 11.19 -14.86
CA THR A 206 4.06 9.97 -15.21
C THR A 206 3.68 9.41 -16.57
N ASP A 207 2.57 9.86 -17.16
CA ASP A 207 1.98 9.32 -18.39
C ASP A 207 2.97 9.33 -19.56
N GLY A 208 3.77 10.40 -19.70
CA GLY A 208 4.75 10.51 -20.77
C GLY A 208 5.77 9.36 -20.75
N VAL A 209 6.26 9.01 -19.56
CA VAL A 209 7.24 7.92 -19.37
C VAL A 209 6.57 6.57 -19.59
N LEU A 210 5.36 6.37 -19.05
CA LEU A 210 4.62 5.11 -19.24
C LEU A 210 4.28 4.85 -20.70
N LYS A 211 3.85 5.88 -21.45
CA LYS A 211 3.62 5.78 -22.89
C LYS A 211 4.89 5.43 -23.66
N GLU A 212 6.03 5.96 -23.24
CA GLU A 212 7.32 5.62 -23.85
C GLU A 212 7.64 4.13 -23.65
N ILE A 213 7.47 3.61 -22.42
CA ILE A 213 7.65 2.19 -22.11
C ILE A 213 6.72 1.32 -22.95
N VAL A 214 5.43 1.66 -23.03
CA VAL A 214 4.44 0.95 -23.85
C VAL A 214 4.85 0.95 -25.32
N SER A 215 5.29 2.09 -25.85
CA SER A 215 5.63 2.19 -27.26
C SER A 215 6.80 1.31 -27.69
N ARG A 216 7.74 1.04 -26.77
CA ARG A 216 8.94 0.24 -27.04
C ARG A 216 8.77 -1.24 -26.69
N LEU A 217 8.07 -1.53 -25.60
CA LEU A 217 8.05 -2.84 -24.95
C LEU A 217 6.65 -3.46 -24.93
N SER A 218 5.78 -3.08 -25.88
CA SER A 218 4.37 -3.54 -25.97
C SER A 218 4.20 -5.06 -26.00
N HIS A 219 5.23 -5.81 -26.39
CA HIS A 219 5.21 -7.27 -26.50
C HIS A 219 5.62 -7.98 -25.19
N ASP A 220 6.04 -7.24 -24.17
CA ASP A 220 6.44 -7.79 -22.88
C ASP A 220 5.29 -7.72 -21.87
N ASP A 221 4.60 -8.83 -21.68
CA ASP A 221 3.46 -8.94 -20.77
C ASP A 221 3.80 -8.57 -19.32
N ARG A 222 5.02 -8.89 -18.86
CA ARG A 222 5.45 -8.59 -17.49
C ARG A 222 5.53 -7.08 -17.30
N ARG A 223 6.11 -6.36 -18.26
CA ARG A 223 6.22 -4.90 -18.21
C ARG A 223 4.90 -4.21 -18.42
N MET A 224 4.06 -4.72 -19.32
CA MET A 224 2.69 -4.21 -19.49
C MET A 224 1.88 -4.39 -18.21
N GLY A 225 2.05 -5.50 -17.49
CA GLY A 225 1.52 -5.67 -16.13
C GLY A 225 2.01 -4.60 -15.15
N GLY A 226 3.31 -4.26 -15.20
CA GLY A 226 3.89 -3.17 -14.40
C GLY A 226 3.33 -1.78 -14.76
N VAL A 227 3.08 -1.51 -16.04
CA VAL A 227 2.43 -0.26 -16.51
C VAL A 227 1.00 -0.20 -15.97
N ARG A 228 0.22 -1.28 -16.13
CA ARG A 228 -1.16 -1.37 -15.59
C ARG A 228 -1.19 -1.14 -14.09
N ALA A 229 -0.26 -1.76 -13.34
CA ALA A 229 -0.16 -1.57 -11.90
C ALA A 229 0.10 -0.10 -11.52
N ASN A 230 0.97 0.60 -12.26
CA ASN A 230 1.22 2.04 -12.05
C ASN A 230 -0.03 2.89 -12.36
N ILE A 231 -0.74 2.62 -13.45
CA ILE A 231 -1.93 3.37 -13.85
C ILE A 231 -3.09 3.13 -12.88
N ASN A 232 -3.29 1.87 -12.48
CA ASN A 232 -4.31 1.45 -11.53
C ASN A 232 -4.03 1.90 -10.11
N SER A 233 -2.79 2.29 -9.80
CA SER A 233 -2.45 2.83 -8.49
C SER A 233 -3.26 4.10 -8.22
N THR A 234 -4.09 4.04 -7.19
CA THR A 234 -4.96 5.13 -6.79
C THR A 234 -4.39 5.75 -5.52
N ARG A 235 -4.04 7.04 -5.59
CA ARG A 235 -3.91 7.81 -4.36
C ARG A 235 -5.29 7.89 -3.74
N MET A 236 -5.44 7.50 -2.48
CA MET A 236 -6.70 7.61 -1.75
C MET A 236 -7.10 9.09 -1.72
N THR A 237 -7.95 9.49 -2.65
CA THR A 237 -8.61 10.78 -2.65
C THR A 237 -9.90 10.65 -1.88
N SER A 238 -10.42 11.77 -1.38
CA SER A 238 -11.56 11.91 -0.47
C SER A 238 -12.92 11.44 -1.02
N VAL A 239 -12.95 10.44 -1.91
CA VAL A 239 -14.16 9.78 -2.38
C VAL A 239 -14.67 8.93 -1.21
N SER A 240 -15.41 9.57 -0.31
CA SER A 240 -16.12 8.89 0.76
C SER A 240 -17.30 8.13 0.16
N GLY A 241 -17.32 6.81 0.31
CA GLY A 241 -18.45 5.98 -0.09
C GLY A 241 -18.07 4.51 -0.28
N GLU A 242 -19.07 3.62 -0.20
CA GLU A 242 -18.87 2.17 -0.33
C GLU A 242 -18.30 1.77 -1.72
N PHE A 243 -18.45 2.62 -2.74
CA PHE A 243 -17.98 2.40 -4.12
C PHE A 243 -16.72 3.20 -4.49
N TRP A 244 -15.96 3.71 -3.50
CA TRP A 244 -14.84 4.63 -3.76
C TRP A 244 -13.80 4.09 -4.75
N LEU A 245 -13.53 2.77 -4.73
CA LEU A 245 -12.56 2.13 -5.60
C LEU A 245 -13.04 2.11 -7.07
N ALA A 246 -14.31 1.80 -7.30
CA ALA A 246 -14.94 1.87 -8.62
C ALA A 246 -14.93 3.30 -9.17
N ASP A 247 -15.16 4.30 -8.32
CA ASP A 247 -15.09 5.70 -8.71
C ASP A 247 -13.65 6.17 -8.99
N ALA A 248 -12.67 5.68 -8.23
CA ALA A 248 -11.27 5.96 -8.49
C ALA A 248 -10.82 5.39 -9.85
N TRP A 249 -11.21 4.15 -10.19
CA TRP A 249 -10.95 3.56 -11.51
C TRP A 249 -11.70 4.26 -12.64
N ARG A 250 -12.89 4.80 -12.39
CA ARG A 250 -13.60 5.63 -13.38
C ARG A 250 -12.81 6.88 -13.74
N ILE A 251 -12.25 7.59 -12.75
CA ILE A 251 -11.38 8.75 -12.98
C ILE A 251 -10.14 8.34 -13.79
N LYS A 252 -9.57 7.16 -13.51
CA LYS A 252 -8.43 6.62 -14.28
C LYS A 252 -8.80 6.34 -15.73
N LYS A 253 -9.94 5.70 -15.97
CA LYS A 253 -10.47 5.48 -17.32
C LYS A 253 -10.63 6.79 -18.10
N GLU A 254 -11.21 7.81 -17.46
CA GLU A 254 -11.34 9.15 -18.08
C GLU A 254 -9.97 9.74 -18.44
N SER A 255 -8.95 9.59 -17.58
CA SER A 255 -7.59 10.05 -17.88
C SER A 255 -6.92 9.30 -19.05
N LEU A 256 -7.14 7.98 -19.15
CA LEU A 256 -6.63 7.13 -20.23
C LEU A 256 -7.24 7.46 -21.60
N THR A 257 -8.40 8.11 -21.63
CA THR A 257 -9.03 8.51 -22.89
C THR A 257 -8.11 9.46 -23.69
N ARG A 258 -7.26 10.24 -23.00
CA ARG A 258 -6.24 11.11 -23.62
C ARG A 258 -5.11 10.34 -24.30
N TRP A 259 -4.96 9.04 -24.04
CA TRP A 259 -3.95 8.20 -24.67
C TRP A 259 -4.42 7.66 -26.01
N LEU A 260 -5.73 7.64 -26.28
CA LEU A 260 -6.30 7.22 -27.57
C LEU A 260 -5.92 8.17 -28.72
N THR A 261 -5.59 9.43 -28.40
CA THR A 261 -5.14 10.44 -29.37
C THR A 261 -3.62 10.45 -29.56
N ASP A 262 -2.87 9.54 -28.93
CA ASP A 262 -1.41 9.45 -29.10
C ASP A 262 -1.06 9.01 -30.52
N GLU A 263 0.03 9.50 -31.10
CA GLU A 263 0.40 9.14 -32.48
C GLU A 263 0.81 7.67 -32.62
N ARG A 264 1.37 7.08 -31.54
CA ARG A 264 1.95 5.75 -31.53
C ARG A 264 0.87 4.67 -31.41
N GLN A 265 0.80 3.77 -32.39
CA GLN A 265 -0.24 2.75 -32.44
C GLN A 265 -0.22 1.80 -31.24
N ALA A 266 0.96 1.42 -30.73
CA ALA A 266 1.09 0.57 -29.55
C ALA A 266 0.45 1.19 -28.30
N VAL A 267 0.55 2.51 -28.13
CA VAL A 267 -0.06 3.24 -27.00
C VAL A 267 -1.58 3.25 -27.12
N LYS A 268 -2.12 3.45 -28.33
CA LYS A 268 -3.57 3.40 -28.56
C LYS A 268 -4.14 2.02 -28.25
N VAL A 269 -3.52 0.96 -28.77
CA VAL A 269 -3.95 -0.43 -28.54
C VAL A 269 -3.94 -0.76 -27.04
N PHE A 270 -2.85 -0.42 -26.35
CA PHE A 270 -2.76 -0.59 -24.90
C PHE A 270 -3.88 0.17 -24.16
N ALA A 271 -4.14 1.43 -24.54
CA ALA A 271 -5.17 2.24 -23.92
C ALA A 271 -6.57 1.66 -24.15
N GLU A 272 -6.90 1.19 -25.36
CA GLU A 272 -8.17 0.53 -25.68
C GLU A 272 -8.39 -0.73 -24.83
N GLU A 273 -7.37 -1.61 -24.78
CA GLU A 273 -7.42 -2.83 -23.99
C GLU A 273 -7.58 -2.55 -22.49
N HIS A 274 -6.81 -1.59 -21.98
CA HIS A 274 -6.82 -1.27 -20.56
C HIS A 274 -8.08 -0.51 -20.13
N ILE A 275 -8.68 0.31 -21.01
CA ILE A 275 -10.00 0.91 -20.78
C ILE A 275 -11.07 -0.18 -20.65
N ALA A 276 -11.06 -1.18 -21.54
CA ALA A 276 -11.99 -2.31 -21.45
C ALA A 276 -11.76 -3.16 -20.19
N GLU A 277 -10.51 -3.31 -19.75
CA GLU A 277 -10.17 -3.95 -18.49
C GLU A 277 -10.72 -3.18 -17.28
N LEU A 278 -10.52 -1.86 -17.23
CA LEU A 278 -11.07 -0.99 -16.19
C LEU A 278 -12.59 -1.06 -16.12
N ASP A 279 -13.29 -1.15 -17.26
CA ASP A 279 -14.75 -1.35 -17.27
C ASP A 279 -15.16 -2.65 -16.59
N ARG A 280 -14.43 -3.74 -16.84
CA ARG A 280 -14.67 -5.03 -16.15
C ARG A 280 -14.39 -4.91 -14.66
N MET A 281 -13.31 -4.24 -14.26
CA MET A 281 -12.95 -4.01 -12.86
C MET A 281 -14.01 -3.17 -12.12
N ILE A 282 -14.46 -2.07 -12.71
CA ILE A 282 -15.52 -1.21 -12.17
C ILE A 282 -16.83 -1.99 -11.97
N ALA A 283 -17.22 -2.79 -12.96
CA ALA A 283 -18.44 -3.60 -12.87
C ALA A 283 -18.31 -4.75 -11.85
N ALA A 284 -17.13 -5.34 -11.70
CA ALA A 284 -16.86 -6.33 -10.66
C ALA A 284 -16.93 -5.70 -9.25
N GLU A 285 -16.30 -4.55 -9.07
CA GLU A 285 -16.28 -3.85 -7.78
C GLU A 285 -17.66 -3.40 -7.33
N ARG A 286 -18.47 -2.84 -8.24
CA ARG A 286 -19.85 -2.47 -7.91
C ARG A 286 -20.68 -3.67 -7.47
N ARG A 287 -20.57 -4.80 -8.18
CA ARG A 287 -21.25 -6.04 -7.80
C ARG A 287 -20.77 -6.58 -6.44
N ARG A 288 -19.46 -6.50 -6.17
CA ARG A 288 -18.88 -6.89 -4.88
C ARG A 288 -19.52 -6.11 -3.73
N VAL A 289 -19.56 -4.78 -3.85
CA VAL A 289 -20.15 -3.88 -2.85
C VAL A 289 -21.66 -4.11 -2.69
N GLU A 290 -22.39 -4.34 -3.78
CA GLU A 290 -23.83 -4.64 -3.73
C GLU A 290 -24.12 -5.96 -2.99
N VAL A 291 -23.36 -7.02 -3.29
CA VAL A 291 -23.47 -8.32 -2.58
C VAL A 291 -23.16 -8.17 -1.10
N GLU A 292 -22.12 -7.39 -0.77
CA GLU A 292 -21.75 -7.13 0.63
C GLU A 292 -22.86 -6.37 1.37
N ARG A 293 -23.48 -5.38 0.72
CA ARG A 293 -24.60 -4.62 1.29
C ARG A 293 -25.80 -5.53 1.55
N GLU A 294 -26.16 -6.40 0.59
CA GLU A 294 -27.25 -7.36 0.76
C GLU A 294 -27.00 -8.33 1.92
N LEU A 295 -25.75 -8.80 2.09
CA LEU A 295 -25.38 -9.66 3.23
C LEU A 295 -25.52 -8.91 4.56
N ARG A 296 -25.07 -7.65 4.63
CA ARG A 296 -25.22 -6.79 5.82
C ARG A 296 -26.69 -6.49 6.16
N GLU A 297 -27.54 -6.31 5.16
CA GLU A 297 -28.99 -6.12 5.35
C GLU A 297 -29.66 -7.40 5.88
N ARG A 298 -29.30 -8.56 5.33
CA ARG A 298 -29.84 -9.86 5.79
C ARG A 298 -29.44 -10.18 7.23
N SER A 299 -28.17 -9.98 7.60
CA SER A 299 -27.71 -10.23 8.97
C SER A 299 -28.41 -9.32 9.98
N ARG A 300 -28.63 -8.04 9.65
CA ARG A 300 -29.38 -7.11 10.50
C ARG A 300 -30.83 -7.57 10.72
N HIS A 301 -31.50 -8.05 9.68
CA HIS A 301 -32.86 -8.57 9.81
C HIS A 301 -32.94 -9.88 10.61
N GLU A 302 -31.92 -10.73 10.55
CA GLU A 302 -31.82 -11.93 11.38
C GLU A 302 -31.60 -11.59 12.87
N ASP A 303 -30.79 -10.59 13.16
CA ASP A 303 -30.57 -10.11 14.54
C ASP A 303 -31.81 -9.43 15.14
N GLU A 304 -32.56 -8.65 14.34
CA GLU A 304 -33.80 -7.99 14.77
C GLU A 304 -34.96 -8.99 14.96
N SER A 305 -35.01 -10.06 14.17
CA SER A 305 -36.04 -11.11 14.29
C SER A 305 -35.74 -12.14 15.40
N GLY A 306 -34.50 -12.18 15.92
CA GLY A 306 -34.09 -13.00 17.05
C GLY A 306 -34.54 -12.52 18.44
N HIS A 307 -35.25 -11.39 18.54
CA HIS A 307 -35.72 -10.82 19.80
C HIS A 307 -37.24 -10.97 20.07
N ASP A 308 -37.86 -12.05 19.56
CA ASP A 308 -39.19 -12.50 20.00
C ASP A 308 -39.10 -13.84 20.77
N HIS A 309 -38.34 -13.85 21.86
CA HIS A 309 -38.52 -14.86 22.89
C HIS A 309 -39.47 -14.31 23.95
N GLY A 310 -40.74 -14.67 23.77
CA GLY A 310 -41.86 -14.33 24.62
C GLY A 310 -41.52 -14.31 26.11
N TYR A 311 -41.83 -13.18 26.73
CA TYR A 311 -41.84 -12.99 28.17
C TYR A 311 -42.92 -13.91 28.78
N ARG A 312 -42.55 -15.16 29.07
CA ARG A 312 -43.41 -16.08 29.82
C ARG A 312 -43.26 -15.75 31.29
N ALA A 313 -44.23 -15.03 31.85
CA ALA A 313 -44.33 -14.80 33.28
C ALA A 313 -44.29 -16.15 34.03
N LYS A 314 -43.39 -16.25 35.02
CA LYS A 314 -43.35 -17.41 35.93
C LYS A 314 -44.49 -17.27 36.94
N PRO A 315 -45.23 -18.35 37.23
CA PRO A 315 -46.38 -18.29 38.14
C PRO A 315 -45.92 -18.24 39.60
N PHE A 316 -46.56 -17.37 40.38
CA PHE A 316 -46.93 -17.60 41.77
C PHE A 316 -48.40 -17.22 41.93
#